data_AF-A0A2I0J1T2-F1
#
_entry.id   AF-A0A2I0J1T2-F1
#
_cell.length_a   1.000
_cell.length_b   1.000
_cell.length_c   1.000
_cell.angle_alpha   90.00
_cell.angle_beta   90.00
_cell.angle_gamma   90.00
#
_symmetry.space_group_name_H-M   'P 1'
#
loop_
_entity.id
_entity.type
_entity.pdbx_description
1 polymer ?
#
loop_
_entity_poly.entity_id
_entity_poly.type
_entity_poly.pdbx_seq_one_letter_code
_entity_poly.pdbx_strand_id
1 'polypeptide(L)' 'MESTIKRAILPNPVILQSEGLYEYILDTAAYPREAEPLKELRKATASHPM' A
#
# COMPACT_ATOMS: atom_id res chain seq x y z
N MET A 1 -11.11 20.66 -3.75
CA MET A 1 -10.60 19.28 -3.98
C MET A 1 -9.10 19.38 -4.12
N GLU A 2 -8.39 19.41 -3.01
CA GLU A 2 -6.95 19.69 -2.95
C GLU A 2 -6.22 18.50 -2.34
N SER A 3 -5.71 17.60 -3.17
CA SER A 3 -4.55 16.76 -2.83
C SER A 3 -3.98 16.06 -4.07
N THR A 4 -3.95 16.73 -5.22
CA THR A 4 -3.30 16.18 -6.42
C THR A 4 -1.77 16.23 -6.38
N ILE A 5 -1.15 16.78 -5.33
CA ILE A 5 0.31 17.01 -5.30
C ILE A 5 0.92 16.44 -4.02
N LYS A 6 1.18 15.12 -4.05
CA LYS A 6 2.36 14.47 -3.43
C LYS A 6 2.59 13.05 -3.97
N ARG A 7 2.20 12.79 -5.24
CA ARG A 7 2.36 11.49 -5.92
C ARG A 7 3.83 11.04 -6.12
N ALA A 8 4.82 11.83 -5.72
CA ALA A 8 6.22 11.69 -6.11
C ALA A 8 7.19 11.18 -5.01
N ILE A 9 6.73 10.74 -3.83
CA ILE A 9 7.65 10.39 -2.71
C ILE A 9 7.54 8.91 -2.26
N LEU A 10 6.56 8.14 -2.74
CA LEU A 10 6.48 6.72 -2.37
C LEU A 10 7.35 5.87 -3.31
N PRO A 11 8.17 4.94 -2.77
CA PRO A 11 8.97 4.03 -3.59
C PRO A 11 8.12 3.17 -4.54
N ASN A 12 6.83 2.99 -4.21
CA ASN A 12 5.82 2.38 -5.07
C ASN A 12 4.65 3.38 -5.28
N PRO A 13 4.64 4.16 -6.37
CA PRO A 13 3.58 5.14 -6.61
C PRO A 13 2.23 4.44 -6.86
N VAL A 14 1.20 4.84 -6.11
CA VAL A 14 -0.16 4.30 -6.23
C VAL A 14 -0.95 5.13 -7.25
N ILE A 15 -1.68 4.46 -8.16
CA ILE A 15 -2.46 5.09 -9.24
C ILE A 15 -3.82 5.67 -8.79
N LEU A 16 -4.19 5.46 -7.53
CA LEU A 16 -5.50 5.80 -6.99
C LEU A 16 -5.66 7.32 -6.78
N GLN A 17 -6.91 7.75 -6.63
CA GLN A 17 -7.27 9.17 -6.49
C GLN A 17 -6.93 9.77 -5.12
N SER A 18 -6.75 8.94 -4.08
CA SER A 18 -6.37 9.39 -2.74
C SER A 18 -5.68 8.27 -1.94
N GLU A 19 -4.90 8.67 -0.93
CA GLU A 19 -4.27 7.75 0.03
C GLU A 19 -5.33 7.01 0.87
N GLY A 20 -6.37 7.71 1.33
CA GLY A 20 -7.46 7.07 2.07
C GLY A 20 -8.22 6.00 1.27
N LEU A 21 -8.32 6.12 -0.06
CA LEU A 21 -8.89 5.05 -0.89
C LEU A 21 -7.96 3.83 -0.98
N TYR A 22 -6.65 4.08 -1.05
CA TYR A 22 -5.64 3.01 -1.03
C TYR A 22 -5.67 2.23 0.29
N GLU A 23 -5.61 2.93 1.42
CA GLU A 23 -5.69 2.34 2.76
C GLU A 23 -7.00 1.58 2.96
N TYR A 24 -8.14 2.17 2.58
CA TYR A 24 -9.44 1.52 2.69
C TYR A 24 -9.49 0.17 1.95
N ILE A 25 -8.98 0.09 0.73
CA ILE A 25 -8.96 -1.16 -0.04
C ILE A 25 -8.04 -2.19 0.63
N LEU A 26 -6.87 -1.77 1.09
CA LEU A 26 -5.94 -2.65 1.78
C LEU A 26 -6.56 -3.26 3.04
N ASP A 27 -7.13 -2.43 3.89
CA ASP A 27 -7.65 -2.85 5.20
C ASP A 27 -8.95 -3.64 5.10
N THR A 28 -9.80 -3.33 4.12
CA THR A 28 -11.14 -3.95 4.04
C THR A 28 -11.23 -5.11 3.05
N ALA A 29 -10.45 -5.09 1.97
CA ALA A 29 -10.60 -6.04 0.87
C ALA A 29 -9.36 -6.92 0.64
N ALA A 30 -8.15 -6.45 0.98
CA ALA A 30 -6.91 -7.18 0.74
C ALA A 30 -6.39 -7.91 1.98
N TYR A 31 -5.88 -7.19 2.99
CA TYR A 31 -5.22 -7.78 4.18
C TYR A 31 -6.07 -8.79 4.96
N PRO A 32 -7.40 -8.65 5.10
CA PRO A 32 -8.22 -9.68 5.74
C PRO A 32 -8.22 -11.04 5.03
N ARG A 33 -7.85 -11.06 3.75
CA ARG A 33 -7.82 -12.26 2.89
C ARG A 33 -6.41 -12.60 2.40
N GLU A 34 -5.40 -11.88 2.87
CA GLU A 34 -4.00 -12.16 2.55
C GLU A 34 -3.61 -13.52 3.16
N ALA A 35 -3.04 -14.42 2.36
CA ALA A 35 -2.52 -15.68 2.88
C ALA A 35 -1.36 -15.40 3.85
N GLU A 36 -1.32 -16.08 5.00
CA GLU A 36 -0.32 -15.80 6.04
C GLU A 36 1.14 -15.87 5.53
N PRO A 37 1.54 -16.82 4.65
CA PRO A 37 2.89 -16.81 4.08
C PRO A 37 3.24 -15.54 3.28
N LEU A 38 2.27 -14.93 2.61
CA LEU A 38 2.48 -13.68 1.85
C LEU A 38 2.64 -12.49 2.79
N LYS A 39 1.87 -12.47 3.88
CA LYS A 39 1.97 -11.46 4.93
C LYS A 39 3.32 -11.51 5.65
N GLU A 40 3.82 -12.72 5.93
CA GLU A 40 5.15 -12.94 6.47
C GLU A 40 6.23 -12.43 5.51
N LEU A 41 6.15 -12.81 4.24
CA LEU A 41 7.09 -12.38 3.20
C LEU A 41 7.10 -10.85 3.06
N ARG A 42 5.92 -10.21 3.03
CA ARG A 42 5.77 -8.75 2.96
C ARG A 42 6.44 -8.04 4.14
N LYS A 43 6.34 -8.59 5.36
CA LYS A 43 7.03 -8.05 6.54
C LYS A 43 8.54 -8.24 6.44
N ALA A 44 8.99 -9.39 5.97
CA ALA A 44 10.40 -9.71 5.83
C ALA A 44 11.11 -8.85 4.78
N THR A 45 10.41 -8.48 3.69
CA THR A 45 10.97 -7.64 2.62
C THR A 45 10.81 -6.14 2.84
N ALA A 46 10.03 -5.70 3.84
CA ALA A 46 9.76 -4.28 4.08
C ALA A 46 11.01 -3.42 4.34
N SER A 47 12.06 -4.02 4.92
CA SER A 47 13.35 -3.36 5.18
C SER A 47 14.44 -3.75 4.18
N HIS A 48 14.11 -4.57 3.17
CA HIS A 48 15.07 -4.97 2.16
C HIS A 48 15.37 -3.77 1.25
N PRO A 49 16.64 -3.47 0.96
CA PRO A 49 16.97 -2.44 -0.02
C PRO A 49 16.43 -2.86 -1.39
N MET A 50 15.70 -1.95 -2.03
CA MET A 50 15.17 -2.08 -3.39
C MET A 50 16.15 -1.52 -4.42
#